data_AF-A0A9P4WLK0-F1
#
_entry.id   AF-A0A9P4WLK0-F1
#
_cell.length_a   1.000
_cell.length_b   1.000
_cell.length_c   1.000
_cell.angle_alpha   90.00
_cell.angle_beta   90.00
_cell.angle_gamma   90.00
#
_symmetry.space_group_name_H-M   'P 1'
#
loop_
_entity.id
_entity.type
_entity.pdbx_description
1 polymer ?
#
loop_
_entity_poly.entity_id
_entity_poly.type
_entity_poly.pdbx_seq_one_letter_code
_entity_poly.pdbx_strand_id
1 'polypeptide(L)'
;MPFFVGFFGLSPLASNFTDFEEPQNSYLTALKDEHLIPSLSYAYSAGAFYKSPKVFGSLTLGGYDEARFEPNNFTFPFDPDETQPTSIKLQRMTAKRTFNGSAVLLQDEAYMNIDFTMPYLWLPSDVCDRIASSLRLRYDNTTEFYLVDDDVHADLVSRNPTFTFSFGSPSGTLETLDIELPYAAFDLQASWPIYNDTKNYFPIRRATNSTQFTLGRAFMQEAYMIVDFERGNFSLHQVAFPASNVQKIVSIPAKDAQNQQGERGLRKGSIAGIATGSVVFAALLVILATLLVRHRRQRLHIEDPPKLESISIAEKTEEASELLEVGEKREQLMSSEVLELQWTKEEELDGRMRCELP
;
A
#
# COMPACT_ATOMS: atom_id res chain seq x y z
N MET A 1 4.91 19.67 21.73
CA MET A 1 4.57 18.24 21.84
C MET A 1 3.66 17.91 20.66
N PRO A 2 3.89 16.81 19.93
CA PRO A 2 2.87 16.29 19.03
C PRO A 2 1.69 15.82 19.88
N PHE A 3 0.48 16.29 19.58
CA PHE A 3 -0.74 15.82 20.23
C PHE A 3 -1.32 14.67 19.41
N PHE A 4 -1.58 13.53 20.06
CA PHE A 4 -2.29 12.41 19.45
C PHE A 4 -3.79 12.69 19.57
N VAL A 5 -4.47 12.90 18.44
CA VAL A 5 -5.89 13.30 18.40
C VAL A 5 -6.84 12.12 18.17
N GLY A 6 -6.33 10.91 17.94
CA GLY A 6 -7.16 9.71 17.77
C GLY A 6 -6.50 8.60 16.94
N PHE A 7 -7.23 7.50 16.77
CA PHE A 7 -6.80 6.36 15.97
C PHE A 7 -7.46 6.38 14.58
N PHE A 8 -6.69 5.99 13.56
CA PHE A 8 -7.20 5.78 12.20
C PHE A 8 -7.39 4.28 11.95
N GLY A 9 -8.63 3.80 12.11
CA GLY A 9 -8.97 2.39 11.95
C GLY A 9 -8.96 1.96 10.49
N LEU A 10 -8.23 0.88 10.18
CA LEU A 10 -8.12 0.30 8.83
C LEU A 10 -8.96 -0.97 8.61
N SER A 11 -9.70 -1.42 9.62
CA SER A 11 -10.61 -2.55 9.48
C SER A 11 -11.84 -2.15 8.65
N PRO A 12 -12.32 -2.99 7.71
CA PRO A 12 -13.54 -2.74 6.96
C PRO A 12 -14.80 -2.98 7.81
N LEU A 13 -14.67 -3.64 8.96
CA LEU A 13 -15.79 -3.98 9.83
C LEU A 13 -16.50 -2.73 10.33
N ALA A 14 -17.83 -2.75 10.25
CA ALA A 14 -18.64 -1.65 10.73
C ALA A 14 -18.48 -1.49 12.25
N SER A 15 -18.38 -0.25 12.70
CA SER A 15 -18.28 0.07 14.12
C SER A 15 -19.65 0.29 14.72
N ASN A 16 -19.82 -0.14 15.97
CA ASN A 16 -21.06 0.04 16.68
C ASN A 16 -20.84 0.80 17.99
N PHE A 17 -21.57 1.89 18.16
CA PHE A 17 -21.40 2.80 19.31
C PHE A 17 -22.62 2.84 20.22
N THR A 18 -23.80 2.41 19.75
CA THR A 18 -25.05 2.59 20.50
C THR A 18 -26.06 1.44 20.38
N ASP A 19 -26.25 0.85 19.18
CA ASP A 19 -27.26 -0.20 18.92
C ASP A 19 -26.80 -1.12 17.78
N PHE A 20 -26.96 -2.45 17.96
CA PHE A 20 -26.78 -3.49 16.93
C PHE A 20 -27.58 -3.27 15.64
N GLU A 21 -28.63 -2.44 15.65
CA GLU A 21 -29.49 -2.22 14.49
C GLU A 21 -28.97 -1.18 13.47
N GLU A 22 -28.07 -0.26 13.83
CA GLU A 22 -27.53 0.77 12.91
C GLU A 22 -26.00 0.86 12.94
N PRO A 23 -25.28 -0.16 12.43
CA PRO A 23 -23.82 -0.14 12.41
C PRO A 23 -23.29 0.96 11.47
N GLN A 24 -22.31 1.72 11.94
CA GLN A 24 -21.66 2.76 11.15
C GLN A 24 -20.57 2.14 10.28
N ASN A 25 -20.62 2.41 8.97
CA ASN A 25 -19.60 1.94 8.04
C ASN A 25 -18.21 2.40 8.48
N SER A 26 -17.24 1.49 8.36
CA SER A 26 -15.83 1.86 8.54
C SER A 26 -15.39 2.88 7.49
N TYR A 27 -14.32 3.61 7.78
CA TYR A 27 -13.74 4.56 6.83
C TYR A 27 -13.35 3.87 5.51
N LEU A 28 -12.72 2.69 5.58
CA LEU A 28 -12.30 1.95 4.39
C LEU A 28 -13.50 1.51 3.53
N THR A 29 -14.60 1.07 4.18
CA THR A 29 -15.84 0.70 3.49
C THR A 29 -16.50 1.91 2.84
N ALA A 30 -16.59 3.04 3.55
CA ALA A 30 -17.13 4.28 3.00
C ALA A 30 -16.37 4.74 1.74
N LEU A 31 -15.03 4.70 1.75
CA LEU A 31 -14.22 5.03 0.58
C LEU A 31 -14.50 4.13 -0.63
N LYS A 32 -14.74 2.83 -0.40
CA LYS A 32 -15.07 1.90 -1.48
C LYS A 32 -16.48 2.15 -2.02
N ASP A 33 -17.45 2.36 -1.14
CA ASP A 33 -18.84 2.60 -1.50
C ASP A 33 -19.00 3.91 -2.30
N GLU A 34 -18.18 4.92 -2.01
CA GLU A 34 -18.08 6.18 -2.77
C GLU A 34 -17.17 6.09 -4.02
N HIS A 35 -16.68 4.89 -4.34
CA HIS A 35 -15.80 4.63 -5.49
C HIS A 35 -14.47 5.42 -5.48
N LEU A 36 -13.98 5.81 -4.30
CA LEU A 36 -12.69 6.49 -4.11
C LEU A 36 -11.52 5.52 -4.06
N ILE A 37 -11.77 4.26 -3.69
CA ILE A 37 -10.81 3.16 -3.75
C ILE A 37 -11.40 1.94 -4.47
N PRO A 38 -10.57 1.16 -5.20
CA PRO A 38 -11.04 0.05 -6.02
C PRO A 38 -11.38 -1.23 -5.24
N SER A 39 -10.93 -1.38 -3.99
CA SER A 39 -11.21 -2.55 -3.14
C SER A 39 -10.99 -2.26 -1.66
N LEU A 40 -11.50 -3.15 -0.79
CA LEU A 40 -11.19 -3.15 0.65
C LEU A 40 -9.78 -3.71 0.88
N SER A 41 -8.77 -2.92 0.56
CA SER A 41 -7.38 -3.27 0.76
C SER A 41 -6.57 -2.06 1.23
N TYR A 42 -5.41 -2.30 1.81
CA TYR A 42 -4.44 -1.25 2.08
C TYR A 42 -3.02 -1.81 2.07
N ALA A 43 -2.03 -0.93 1.96
CA ALA A 43 -0.65 -1.27 2.20
C ALA A 43 0.02 -0.24 3.10
N TYR A 44 0.89 -0.71 4.00
CA TYR A 44 1.48 0.11 5.06
C TYR A 44 2.94 -0.23 5.34
N SER A 45 3.73 0.82 5.61
CA SER A 45 5.02 0.75 6.30
C SER A 45 5.13 1.94 7.25
N ALA A 46 5.75 1.73 8.41
CA ALA A 46 5.95 2.79 9.41
C ALA A 46 6.99 3.84 8.96
N GLY A 47 7.77 3.53 7.91
CA GLY A 47 8.91 4.33 7.48
C GLY A 47 10.12 4.13 8.39
N ALA A 48 11.29 4.61 7.94
CA ALA A 48 12.55 4.48 8.66
C ALA A 48 13.08 5.87 9.01
N PHE A 49 12.58 6.42 10.13
CA PHE A 49 12.93 7.78 10.56
C PHE A 49 14.40 7.91 11.00
N TYR A 50 15.01 6.78 11.35
CA TYR A 50 16.43 6.68 11.72
C TYR A 50 17.39 6.81 10.53
N LYS A 51 16.90 6.70 9.28
CA LYS A 51 17.72 6.85 8.07
C LYS A 51 18.02 8.33 7.76
N SER A 52 19.06 8.56 6.96
CA SER A 52 19.40 9.87 6.42
C SER A 52 19.52 9.78 4.89
N PRO A 53 18.64 10.42 4.09
CA PRO A 53 17.50 11.22 4.54
C PRO A 53 16.43 10.39 5.26
N LYS A 54 15.64 11.05 6.11
CA LYS A 54 14.56 10.41 6.87
C LYS A 54 13.50 9.87 5.92
N VAL A 55 13.01 8.67 6.19
CA VAL A 55 11.92 8.05 5.42
C VAL A 55 10.65 8.07 6.26
N PHE A 56 9.63 8.74 5.76
CA PHE A 56 8.31 8.79 6.39
C PHE A 56 7.49 7.53 6.08
N GLY A 57 6.53 7.23 6.96
CA GLY A 57 5.57 6.16 6.76
C GLY A 57 4.73 6.37 5.50
N SER A 58 4.21 5.26 4.97
CA SER A 58 3.39 5.23 3.77
C SER A 58 2.14 4.43 4.05
N LEU A 59 0.99 4.95 3.62
CA LEU A 59 -0.29 4.26 3.65
C LEU A 59 -0.96 4.44 2.29
N THR A 60 -1.20 3.33 1.61
CA THR A 60 -1.93 3.29 0.34
C THR A 60 -3.25 2.57 0.55
N LEU A 61 -4.38 3.18 0.19
CA LEU A 61 -5.71 2.59 0.33
C LEU A 61 -6.17 2.05 -1.04
N GLY A 62 -6.72 0.84 -1.08
CA GLY A 62 -7.16 0.17 -2.30
C GLY A 62 -6.04 -0.36 -3.21
N GLY A 63 -4.82 -0.48 -2.69
CA GLY A 63 -3.66 -0.88 -3.47
C GLY A 63 -2.36 -0.83 -2.69
N TYR A 64 -1.24 -0.79 -3.40
CA TYR A 64 0.11 -0.72 -2.83
C TYR A 64 1.03 0.14 -3.69
N ASP A 65 2.16 0.57 -3.13
CA ASP A 65 3.25 1.24 -3.85
C ASP A 65 4.37 0.24 -4.14
N GLU A 66 4.49 -0.19 -5.39
CA GLU A 66 5.46 -1.20 -5.84
C GLU A 66 6.92 -0.72 -5.71
N ALA A 67 7.15 0.59 -5.58
CA ALA A 67 8.50 1.12 -5.39
C ALA A 67 9.03 0.94 -3.94
N ARG A 68 8.19 0.51 -2.99
CA ARG A 68 8.48 0.55 -1.55
C ARG A 68 8.82 -0.79 -0.92
N PHE A 69 8.91 -1.86 -1.71
CA PHE A 69 9.26 -3.16 -1.18
C PHE A 69 9.96 -4.04 -2.21
N GLU A 70 10.65 -5.06 -1.70
CA GLU A 70 11.23 -6.12 -2.52
C GLU A 70 10.17 -7.18 -2.82
N PRO A 71 9.80 -7.39 -4.10
CA PRO A 71 8.75 -8.34 -4.44
C PRO A 71 9.10 -9.77 -4.02
N ASN A 72 8.12 -10.48 -3.46
CA ASN A 72 8.20 -11.90 -3.15
C ASN A 72 6.82 -12.55 -3.36
N ASN A 73 6.76 -13.88 -3.25
CA ASN A 73 5.55 -14.67 -3.53
C ASN A 73 4.84 -15.17 -2.25
N PHE A 74 5.15 -14.59 -1.08
CA PHE A 74 4.51 -14.99 0.18
C PHE A 74 3.20 -14.24 0.38
N THR A 75 2.10 -14.98 0.51
CA THR A 75 0.78 -14.45 0.82
C THR A 75 0.13 -15.35 1.87
N PHE A 76 -0.19 -14.76 3.01
CA PHE A 76 -0.69 -15.44 4.19
C PHE A 76 -2.21 -15.28 4.26
N PRO A 77 -2.97 -16.36 4.47
CA PRO A 77 -4.40 -16.22 4.77
C PRO A 77 -4.56 -15.47 6.10
N PHE A 78 -5.70 -14.80 6.27
CA PHE A 78 -6.03 -14.25 7.58
C PHE A 78 -6.18 -15.33 8.64
N ASP A 79 -5.89 -14.94 9.88
CA ASP A 79 -6.20 -15.77 11.02
C ASP A 79 -7.72 -16.02 11.14
N PRO A 80 -8.15 -17.22 11.55
CA PRO A 80 -9.54 -17.48 11.89
C PRO A 80 -10.08 -16.61 13.03
N ASP A 81 -9.21 -16.13 13.92
CA ASP A 81 -9.53 -15.08 14.89
C ASP A 81 -9.62 -13.72 14.18
N GLU A 82 -10.84 -13.30 13.89
CA GLU A 82 -11.15 -12.03 13.22
C GLU A 82 -10.67 -10.79 13.99
N THR A 83 -10.29 -10.93 15.27
CA THR A 83 -9.72 -9.83 16.05
C THR A 83 -8.24 -9.60 15.76
N GLN A 84 -7.53 -10.59 15.21
CA GLN A 84 -6.10 -10.54 14.88
C GLN A 84 -5.83 -11.15 13.49
N PRO A 85 -6.46 -10.62 12.43
CA PRO A 85 -6.44 -11.24 11.10
C PRO A 85 -5.03 -11.31 10.49
N THR A 86 -4.12 -10.44 10.92
CA THR A 86 -2.72 -10.35 10.44
C THR A 86 -1.75 -11.14 11.31
N SER A 87 -2.22 -12.20 11.97
CA SER A 87 -1.35 -13.10 12.73
C SER A 87 -0.53 -14.01 11.81
N ILE A 88 0.73 -14.22 12.17
CA ILE A 88 1.70 -14.94 11.35
C ILE A 88 2.63 -15.79 12.22
N LYS A 89 3.07 -16.92 11.67
CA LYS A 89 4.02 -17.81 12.33
C LYS A 89 5.47 -17.36 12.11
N LEU A 90 6.10 -16.86 13.18
CA LEU A 90 7.52 -16.60 13.25
C LEU A 90 8.26 -17.90 13.60
N GLN A 91 9.01 -18.45 12.65
CA GLN A 91 9.73 -19.71 12.85
C GLN A 91 11.07 -19.51 13.55
N ARG A 92 11.75 -18.40 13.25
CA ARG A 92 13.08 -18.14 13.78
C ARG A 92 13.34 -16.65 13.87
N MET A 93 14.06 -16.27 14.93
CA MET A 93 14.62 -14.94 15.11
C MET A 93 16.10 -15.08 15.42
N THR A 94 16.95 -14.41 14.67
CA THR A 94 18.41 -14.43 14.88
C THR A 94 18.97 -13.02 14.91
N ALA A 95 20.09 -12.85 15.60
CA ALA A 95 20.87 -11.62 15.52
C ALA A 95 22.33 -11.92 15.17
N LYS A 96 22.94 -11.02 14.39
CA LYS A 96 24.36 -11.04 14.05
C LYS A 96 25.04 -9.78 14.59
N ARG A 97 26.36 -9.87 14.80
CA ARG A 97 27.20 -8.76 15.29
C ARG A 97 26.77 -8.20 16.66
N THR A 98 26.19 -9.07 17.48
CA THR A 98 25.93 -8.81 18.91
C THR A 98 27.24 -8.84 19.71
N PHE A 99 27.20 -8.55 21.02
CA PHE A 99 28.40 -8.71 21.88
C PHE A 99 28.87 -10.16 21.96
N ASN A 100 27.99 -11.13 21.69
CA ASN A 100 28.27 -12.56 21.68
C ASN A 100 28.48 -13.10 20.25
N GLY A 101 28.61 -12.23 19.24
CA GLY A 101 28.67 -12.62 17.84
C GLY A 101 27.28 -12.86 17.25
N SER A 102 27.02 -14.10 16.81
CA SER A 102 25.70 -14.50 16.29
C SER A 102 24.89 -15.21 17.37
N ALA A 103 23.60 -14.91 17.46
CA ALA A 103 22.69 -15.49 18.44
C ALA A 103 21.40 -15.98 17.78
N VAL A 104 20.92 -17.14 18.24
CA VAL A 104 19.55 -17.59 17.99
C VAL A 104 18.70 -17.08 19.15
N LEU A 105 17.73 -16.22 18.83
CA LEU A 105 16.92 -15.50 19.81
C LEU A 105 15.59 -16.21 20.07
N LEU A 106 14.96 -16.73 19.01
CA LEU A 106 13.77 -17.56 19.09
C LEU A 106 14.14 -19.00 18.72
N GLN A 107 13.88 -19.94 19.63
CA GLN A 107 14.19 -21.36 19.46
C GLN A 107 12.97 -22.17 19.02
N ASP A 108 11.81 -21.86 19.59
CA ASP A 108 10.53 -22.48 19.27
C ASP A 108 9.68 -21.49 18.44
N GLU A 109 8.91 -22.01 17.48
CA GLU A 109 8.05 -21.16 16.66
C GLU A 109 7.01 -20.41 17.52
N ALA A 110 6.77 -19.15 17.17
CA ALA A 110 5.81 -18.29 17.86
C ALA A 110 4.77 -17.76 16.88
N TYR A 111 3.53 -17.74 17.31
CA TYR A 111 2.45 -17.10 16.58
C TYR A 111 2.36 -15.64 17.00
N MET A 112 2.54 -14.72 16.06
CA MET A 112 2.73 -13.29 16.32
C MET A 112 1.66 -12.50 15.59
N ASN A 113 0.95 -11.61 16.27
CA ASN A 113 0.08 -10.63 15.62
C ASN A 113 0.93 -9.47 15.06
N ILE A 114 0.64 -9.00 13.84
CA ILE A 114 1.21 -7.75 13.34
C ILE A 114 0.25 -6.61 13.68
N ASP A 115 0.65 -5.74 14.60
CA ASP A 115 -0.16 -4.60 15.06
C ASP A 115 0.70 -3.33 15.19
N PHE A 116 0.63 -2.49 14.16
CA PHE A 116 1.35 -1.21 14.10
C PHE A 116 0.74 -0.10 14.97
N THR A 117 -0.28 -0.36 15.78
CA THR A 117 -0.70 0.57 16.84
C THR A 117 0.23 0.52 18.05
N MET A 118 0.96 -0.59 18.23
CA MET A 118 1.97 -0.77 19.27
C MET A 118 3.34 -0.26 18.80
N PRO A 119 4.08 0.53 19.59
CA PRO A 119 5.44 0.94 19.23
C PRO A 119 6.48 -0.18 19.41
N TYR A 120 6.23 -1.14 20.29
CA TYR A 120 7.18 -2.18 20.72
C TYR A 120 6.94 -3.53 20.07
N LEU A 121 7.87 -4.46 20.28
CA LEU A 121 7.65 -5.89 20.08
C LEU A 121 7.29 -6.54 21.41
N TRP A 122 6.15 -7.23 21.48
CA TRP A 122 5.81 -8.08 22.62
C TRP A 122 6.27 -9.49 22.31
N LEU A 123 7.29 -9.96 23.02
CA LEU A 123 7.98 -11.23 22.72
C LEU A 123 7.91 -12.18 23.93
N PRO A 124 8.10 -13.50 23.72
CA PRO A 124 8.31 -14.43 24.82
C PRO A 124 9.39 -13.94 25.78
N SER A 125 9.22 -14.20 27.08
CA SER A 125 10.14 -13.70 28.11
C SER A 125 11.57 -14.21 27.90
N ASP A 126 11.74 -15.47 27.48
CA ASP A 126 13.06 -16.06 27.23
C ASP A 126 13.75 -15.46 25.98
N VAL A 127 12.97 -15.10 24.95
CA VAL A 127 13.48 -14.37 23.78
C VAL A 127 13.99 -12.99 24.22
N CYS A 128 13.24 -12.28 25.05
CA CYS A 128 13.67 -11.00 25.59
C CYS A 128 14.95 -11.13 26.42
N ASP A 129 15.07 -12.18 27.24
CA ASP A 129 16.27 -12.45 28.04
C ASP A 129 17.50 -12.73 27.16
N ARG A 130 17.34 -13.47 26.06
CA ARG A 130 18.42 -13.71 25.09
C ARG A 130 18.83 -12.44 24.35
N ILE A 131 17.88 -11.59 23.96
CA ILE A 131 18.18 -10.28 23.37
C ILE A 131 18.93 -9.41 24.37
N ALA A 132 18.44 -9.30 25.61
CA ALA A 132 19.05 -8.51 26.66
C ALA A 132 20.48 -8.98 26.94
N SER A 133 20.71 -10.28 27.03
CA SER A 133 22.06 -10.86 27.20
C SER A 133 22.98 -10.59 25.99
N SER A 134 22.46 -10.73 24.76
CA SER A 134 23.26 -10.54 23.54
C SER A 134 23.67 -9.09 23.29
N LEU A 135 22.83 -8.13 23.73
CA LEU A 135 23.05 -6.70 23.56
C LEU A 135 23.45 -5.97 24.85
N ARG A 136 23.57 -6.67 25.98
CA ARG A 136 23.84 -6.11 27.32
C ARG A 136 22.79 -5.06 27.75
N LEU A 137 21.52 -5.32 27.47
CA LEU A 137 20.41 -4.45 27.89
C LEU A 137 20.12 -4.64 29.37
N ARG A 138 19.69 -3.55 30.04
CA ARG A 138 19.28 -3.57 31.43
C ARG A 138 17.76 -3.43 31.54
N TYR A 139 17.11 -4.44 32.11
CA TYR A 139 15.67 -4.39 32.36
C TYR A 139 15.36 -3.44 33.53
N ASP A 140 14.44 -2.50 33.33
CA ASP A 140 13.88 -1.65 34.38
C ASP A 140 12.55 -2.23 34.87
N ASN A 141 12.54 -2.71 36.12
CA ASN A 141 11.34 -3.29 36.72
C ASN A 141 10.19 -2.29 36.95
N THR A 142 10.47 -0.99 36.91
CA THR A 142 9.44 0.04 37.18
C THR A 142 8.63 0.34 35.93
N THR A 143 9.32 0.57 34.81
CA THR A 143 8.69 0.90 33.53
C THR A 143 8.52 -0.31 32.63
N GLU A 144 9.15 -1.44 32.95
CA GLU A 144 9.23 -2.66 32.13
C GLU A 144 9.95 -2.47 30.78
N PHE A 145 10.83 -1.48 30.70
CA PHE A 145 11.67 -1.24 29.53
C PHE A 145 13.03 -1.92 29.60
N TYR A 146 13.63 -2.13 28.43
CA TYR A 146 15.02 -2.57 28.29
C TYR A 146 15.89 -1.37 27.95
N LEU A 147 16.56 -0.83 28.96
CA LEU A 147 17.42 0.33 28.85
C LEU A 147 18.78 -0.04 28.25
N VAL A 148 19.34 0.91 27.51
CA VAL A 148 20.69 0.86 26.94
C VAL A 148 21.53 1.93 27.63
N ASP A 149 22.55 1.52 28.39
CA ASP A 149 23.47 2.46 29.01
C ASP A 149 24.37 3.11 27.93
N ASP A 150 24.86 4.34 28.16
CA ASP A 150 25.46 5.17 27.10
C ASP A 150 26.72 4.57 26.44
N ASP A 151 27.55 3.86 27.20
CA ASP A 151 28.72 3.15 26.69
C ASP A 151 28.33 1.93 25.84
N VAL A 152 27.31 1.19 26.28
CA VAL A 152 26.71 0.08 25.52
C VAL A 152 26.08 0.60 24.22
N HIS A 153 25.40 1.74 24.28
CA HIS A 153 24.80 2.39 23.10
C HIS A 153 25.86 2.72 22.05
N ALA A 154 26.95 3.41 22.44
CA ALA A 154 28.03 3.74 21.52
C ALA A 154 28.64 2.50 20.84
N ASP A 155 28.83 1.42 21.60
CA ASP A 155 29.31 0.13 21.09
C ASP A 155 28.31 -0.51 20.12
N LEU A 156 27.01 -0.47 20.42
CA LEU A 156 25.96 -1.02 19.56
C LEU A 156 25.82 -0.23 18.25
N VAL A 157 25.91 1.11 18.29
CA VAL A 157 25.96 1.95 17.10
C VAL A 157 27.15 1.57 16.22
N SER A 158 28.34 1.37 16.80
CA SER A 158 29.53 0.99 16.05
C SER A 158 29.47 -0.44 15.50
N ARG A 159 28.94 -1.41 16.27
CA ARG A 159 28.80 -2.81 15.81
C ARG A 159 27.67 -2.98 14.81
N ASN A 160 26.64 -2.14 14.91
CA ASN A 160 25.41 -2.11 14.13
C ASN A 160 24.71 -3.48 14.00
N PRO A 161 24.37 -4.22 15.08
CA PRO A 161 23.73 -5.53 14.98
C PRO A 161 22.58 -5.61 13.97
N THR A 162 22.41 -6.77 13.32
CA THR A 162 21.26 -7.04 12.43
C THR A 162 20.41 -8.14 13.03
N PHE A 163 19.09 -7.93 13.06
CA PHE A 163 18.08 -8.89 13.46
C PHE A 163 17.37 -9.43 12.22
N THR A 164 17.22 -10.74 12.13
CA THR A 164 16.49 -11.40 11.04
C THR A 164 15.29 -12.12 11.63
N PHE A 165 14.10 -11.79 11.13
CA PHE A 165 12.82 -12.43 11.45
C PHE A 165 12.43 -13.33 10.28
N SER A 166 12.37 -14.64 10.52
CA SER A 166 12.07 -15.65 9.50
C SER A 166 10.66 -16.19 9.70
N PHE A 167 9.76 -15.87 8.78
CA PHE A 167 8.37 -16.31 8.78
C PHE A 167 8.21 -17.56 7.91
N GLY A 168 7.42 -18.52 8.40
CA GLY A 168 7.22 -19.79 7.70
C GLY A 168 6.32 -19.66 6.48
N SER A 169 6.62 -20.40 5.41
CA SER A 169 5.77 -20.43 4.21
C SER A 169 4.34 -20.88 4.52
N PRO A 170 3.31 -20.19 3.98
CA PRO A 170 1.92 -20.60 4.10
C PRO A 170 1.62 -21.89 3.32
N SER A 171 2.44 -22.26 2.33
CA SER A 171 2.28 -23.49 1.55
C SER A 171 2.84 -24.74 2.24
N GLY A 172 3.42 -24.59 3.44
CA GLY A 172 4.05 -25.70 4.19
C GLY A 172 5.40 -26.15 3.62
N THR A 173 5.98 -25.40 2.68
CA THR A 173 7.36 -25.60 2.21
C THR A 173 8.37 -25.22 3.30
N LEU A 174 9.62 -25.68 3.14
CA LEU A 174 10.75 -25.28 4.01
C LEU A 174 11.27 -23.85 3.73
N GLU A 175 10.63 -23.14 2.81
CA GLU A 175 11.00 -21.76 2.48
C GLU A 175 10.55 -20.82 3.59
N THR A 176 11.39 -19.82 3.88
CA THR A 176 11.08 -18.76 4.84
C THR A 176 11.14 -17.39 4.18
N LEU A 177 10.27 -16.50 4.61
CA LEU A 177 10.40 -15.08 4.34
C LEU A 177 11.25 -14.46 5.43
N ASP A 178 12.42 -13.94 5.07
CA ASP A 178 13.31 -13.25 6.01
C ASP A 178 13.12 -11.73 5.89
N ILE A 179 12.89 -11.08 7.03
CA ILE A 179 12.87 -9.61 7.16
C ILE A 179 14.03 -9.20 8.07
N GLU A 180 14.90 -8.33 7.57
CA GLU A 180 16.09 -7.87 8.27
C GLU A 180 15.94 -6.44 8.81
N LEU A 181 16.34 -6.25 10.07
CA LEU A 181 16.31 -4.97 10.76
C LEU A 181 17.71 -4.62 11.30
N PRO A 182 18.25 -3.44 10.97
CA PRO A 182 19.48 -2.96 11.59
C PRO A 182 19.21 -2.44 13.01
N TYR A 183 20.26 -2.34 13.83
CA TYR A 183 20.18 -1.81 15.19
C TYR A 183 19.52 -0.42 15.24
N ALA A 184 19.77 0.42 14.24
CA ALA A 184 19.19 1.76 14.16
C ALA A 184 17.64 1.77 14.10
N ALA A 185 16.99 0.69 13.66
CA ALA A 185 15.53 0.55 13.74
C ALA A 185 15.03 0.37 15.20
N PHE A 186 15.92 -0.01 16.11
CA PHE A 186 15.64 -0.26 17.52
C PHE A 186 16.28 0.78 18.45
N ASP A 187 17.01 1.76 17.89
CA ASP A 187 17.72 2.79 18.65
C ASP A 187 16.78 3.95 18.98
N LEU A 188 15.97 3.78 20.03
CA LEU A 188 14.93 4.72 20.43
C LEU A 188 15.22 5.37 21.78
N GLN A 189 14.62 6.53 22.01
CA GLN A 189 14.77 7.30 23.23
C GLN A 189 13.42 7.52 23.91
N ALA A 190 13.36 7.29 25.21
CA ALA A 190 12.21 7.59 26.04
C ALA A 190 12.53 8.81 26.91
N SER A 191 11.60 9.74 27.03
CA SER A 191 11.74 10.94 27.88
C SER A 191 10.43 11.18 28.64
N TRP A 192 10.15 12.42 29.03
CA TRP A 192 8.94 12.76 29.78
C TRP A 192 7.68 12.35 28.99
N PRO A 193 6.63 11.77 29.62
CA PRO A 193 6.41 11.60 31.07
C PRO A 193 6.93 10.29 31.67
N ILE A 194 7.61 9.45 30.87
CA ILE A 194 8.07 8.12 31.32
C ILE A 194 9.29 8.27 32.22
N TYR A 195 10.22 9.10 31.77
CA TYR A 195 11.44 9.47 32.50
C TYR A 195 11.57 10.98 32.57
N ASN A 196 12.17 11.51 33.65
CA ASN A 196 12.47 12.93 33.73
C ASN A 196 13.61 13.35 32.78
N ASP A 197 14.56 12.45 32.57
CA ASP A 197 15.66 12.61 31.63
C ASP A 197 15.50 11.65 30.46
N THR A 198 16.07 11.98 29.29
CA THR A 198 16.08 11.09 28.14
C THR A 198 16.90 9.82 28.42
N LYS A 199 16.34 8.65 28.10
CA LYS A 199 16.97 7.33 28.23
C LYS A 199 16.92 6.59 26.91
N ASN A 200 18.04 6.02 26.48
CA ASN A 200 18.07 5.08 25.36
C ASN A 200 17.43 3.76 25.79
N TYR A 201 16.59 3.18 24.93
CA TYR A 201 15.96 1.89 25.20
C TYR A 201 15.78 1.07 23.91
N PHE A 202 15.74 -0.25 24.07
CA PHE A 202 15.45 -1.18 22.99
C PHE A 202 13.95 -1.56 23.05
N PRO A 203 13.16 -1.41 21.97
CA PRO A 203 11.70 -1.46 21.99
C PRO A 203 11.13 -2.90 22.01
N ILE A 204 11.49 -3.67 23.02
CA ILE A 204 10.89 -4.97 23.33
C ILE A 204 10.19 -4.92 24.69
N ARG A 205 9.15 -5.72 24.83
CA ARG A 205 8.36 -5.92 26.05
C ARG A 205 8.19 -7.43 26.28
N ARG A 206 8.19 -7.85 27.55
CA ARG A 206 7.91 -9.23 27.93
C ARG A 206 6.41 -9.48 27.85
N ALA A 207 5.98 -10.36 26.95
CA ALA A 207 4.61 -10.82 26.93
C ALA A 207 4.33 -11.74 28.14
N THR A 208 3.16 -11.59 28.74
CA THR A 208 2.69 -12.43 29.86
C THR A 208 2.34 -13.84 29.38
N ASN A 209 1.82 -13.96 28.16
CA ASN A 209 1.46 -15.23 27.52
C ASN A 209 1.44 -15.06 25.98
N SER A 210 1.20 -16.15 25.26
CA SER A 210 1.24 -16.17 23.79
C SER A 210 0.19 -15.30 23.10
N THR A 211 -0.92 -14.95 23.75
CA THR A 211 -1.96 -14.08 23.14
C THR A 211 -1.52 -12.63 22.99
N GLN A 212 -0.43 -12.23 23.65
CA GLN A 212 0.13 -10.88 23.59
C GLN A 212 1.25 -10.74 22.56
N PHE A 213 1.71 -11.84 21.95
CA PHE A 213 2.86 -11.81 21.05
C PHE A 213 2.56 -10.92 19.84
N THR A 214 3.32 -9.83 19.71
CA THR A 214 3.00 -8.75 18.77
C THR A 214 4.26 -8.18 18.12
N LEU A 215 4.20 -8.01 16.80
CA LEU A 215 5.17 -7.23 16.02
C LEU A 215 4.59 -5.84 15.76
N GLY A 216 5.11 -4.85 16.50
CA GLY A 216 4.67 -3.46 16.41
C GLY A 216 5.42 -2.61 15.39
N ARG A 217 5.31 -1.29 15.54
CA ARG A 217 5.94 -0.29 14.64
C ARG A 217 7.43 -0.46 14.53
N ALA A 218 8.13 -0.82 15.61
CA ALA A 218 9.58 -1.07 15.54
C ALA A 218 9.95 -2.07 14.42
N PHE A 219 9.16 -3.14 14.26
CA PHE A 219 9.29 -4.10 13.15
C PHE A 219 8.85 -3.50 11.81
N MET A 220 7.71 -2.80 11.80
CA MET A 220 7.13 -2.20 10.57
C MET A 220 7.95 -1.05 9.97
N GLN A 221 9.04 -0.61 10.59
CA GLN A 221 9.99 0.33 9.97
C GLN A 221 10.74 -0.29 8.79
N GLU A 222 10.93 -1.62 8.79
CA GLU A 222 11.63 -2.38 7.75
C GLU A 222 10.74 -3.43 7.07
N ALA A 223 9.48 -3.52 7.49
CA ALA A 223 8.48 -4.38 6.86
C ALA A 223 7.40 -3.56 6.13
N TYR A 224 7.00 -4.04 4.97
CA TYR A 224 5.93 -3.50 4.14
C TYR A 224 4.82 -4.55 4.07
N MET A 225 3.63 -4.20 4.53
CA MET A 225 2.49 -5.11 4.59
C MET A 225 1.42 -4.68 3.59
N ILE A 226 0.85 -5.63 2.87
CA ILE A 226 -0.31 -5.42 1.99
C ILE A 226 -1.44 -6.30 2.52
N VAL A 227 -2.60 -5.72 2.80
CA VAL A 227 -3.78 -6.40 3.35
C VAL A 227 -4.91 -6.33 2.33
N ASP A 228 -5.51 -7.47 1.98
CA ASP A 228 -6.66 -7.58 1.09
C ASP A 228 -7.81 -8.29 1.82
N PHE A 229 -8.76 -7.49 2.30
CA PHE A 229 -9.90 -8.01 3.05
C PHE A 229 -10.89 -8.79 2.18
N GLU A 230 -10.97 -8.51 0.87
CA GLU A 230 -11.89 -9.21 -0.02
C GLU A 230 -11.41 -10.63 -0.35
N ARG A 231 -10.09 -10.82 -0.36
CA ARG A 231 -9.44 -12.13 -0.54
C ARG A 231 -9.10 -12.82 0.77
N GLY A 232 -9.23 -12.13 1.91
CA GLY A 232 -8.98 -12.69 3.23
C GLY A 232 -7.51 -13.06 3.43
N ASN A 233 -6.60 -12.20 2.96
CA ASN A 233 -5.17 -12.46 3.02
C ASN A 233 -4.34 -11.19 3.16
N PHE A 234 -3.06 -11.37 3.51
CA PHE A 234 -2.06 -10.31 3.50
C PHE A 234 -0.73 -10.83 2.98
N SER A 235 0.13 -9.94 2.51
CA SER A 235 1.53 -10.23 2.19
C SER A 235 2.46 -9.33 2.99
N LEU A 236 3.68 -9.83 3.20
CA LEU A 236 4.71 -9.15 3.94
C LEU A 236 6.00 -9.12 3.10
N HIS A 237 6.67 -7.98 3.09
CA HIS A 237 7.83 -7.76 2.25
C HIS A 237 8.90 -6.96 3.01
N GLN A 238 10.17 -7.16 2.65
CA GLN A 238 11.24 -6.25 3.06
C GLN A 238 10.96 -4.88 2.42
N VAL A 239 11.03 -3.81 3.22
CA VAL A 239 10.88 -2.44 2.71
C VAL A 239 12.07 -2.10 1.81
N ALA A 240 11.75 -1.52 0.66
CA ALA A 240 12.70 -0.83 -0.19
C ALA A 240 12.63 0.68 0.10
N PHE A 241 13.78 1.34 0.11
CA PHE A 241 13.90 2.77 0.36
C PHE A 241 14.31 3.47 -0.93
N PRO A 242 13.38 3.69 -1.88
CA PRO A 242 13.71 4.36 -3.12
C PRO A 242 14.11 5.82 -2.86
N ALA A 243 14.81 6.42 -3.82
CA ALA A 243 15.08 7.86 -3.79
C ALA A 243 13.78 8.67 -3.67
N SER A 244 13.86 9.86 -3.07
CA SER A 244 12.69 10.71 -2.80
C SER A 244 11.83 10.91 -4.06
N ASN A 245 10.50 10.83 -3.89
CA ASN A 245 9.45 11.01 -4.92
C ASN A 245 9.24 9.89 -5.94
N VAL A 246 9.87 8.72 -5.78
CA VAL A 246 9.50 7.54 -6.59
C VAL A 246 8.29 6.86 -5.97
N GLN A 247 7.16 6.90 -6.66
CA GLN A 247 5.94 6.18 -6.32
C GLN A 247 5.45 5.41 -7.54
N LYS A 248 5.05 4.15 -7.35
CA LYS A 248 4.44 3.32 -8.38
C LYS A 248 3.21 2.63 -7.78
N ILE A 249 2.12 3.39 -7.73
CA ILE A 249 0.86 2.93 -7.14
C ILE A 249 0.19 1.90 -8.06
N VAL A 250 -0.08 0.72 -7.51
CA VAL A 250 -0.79 -0.37 -8.15
C VAL A 250 -2.09 -0.62 -7.39
N SER A 251 -3.21 -0.48 -8.09
CA SER A 251 -4.54 -0.77 -7.55
C SER A 251 -4.77 -2.27 -7.39
N ILE A 252 -5.36 -2.69 -6.28
CA ILE A 252 -5.93 -4.04 -6.13
C ILE A 252 -7.40 -3.98 -6.56
N PRO A 253 -7.81 -4.69 -7.62
CA PRO A 253 -9.19 -4.64 -8.09
C PRO A 253 -10.12 -5.40 -7.13
N ALA A 254 -11.35 -4.88 -7.02
CA ALA A 254 -12.44 -5.59 -6.35
C ALA A 254 -12.54 -7.04 -6.86
N LYS A 255 -12.81 -7.96 -5.94
CA LYS A 255 -12.94 -9.39 -6.23
C LYS A 255 -13.99 -9.67 -7.31
N ASP A 256 -15.11 -8.95 -7.27
CA ASP A 256 -16.20 -9.11 -8.24
C ASP A 256 -15.87 -8.54 -9.63
N ALA A 257 -14.93 -7.59 -9.71
CA ALA A 257 -14.47 -7.04 -10.99
C ALA A 257 -13.62 -8.04 -11.78
N GLN A 258 -12.87 -8.93 -11.11
CA GLN A 258 -12.10 -9.98 -11.79
C GLN A 258 -13.00 -11.03 -12.48
N ASN A 259 -14.20 -11.30 -11.94
CA ASN A 259 -15.17 -12.19 -12.58
C ASN A 259 -15.74 -11.61 -13.89
N GLN A 260 -15.70 -10.29 -14.09
CA GLN A 260 -16.19 -9.68 -15.33
C GLN A 260 -15.15 -9.65 -16.46
N GLN A 261 -13.87 -9.92 -16.14
CA GLN A 261 -12.80 -9.92 -17.14
C GLN A 261 -12.73 -11.24 -17.95
N GLY A 262 -13.47 -12.27 -17.54
CA GLY A 262 -13.62 -13.57 -18.22
C GLY A 262 -14.64 -13.61 -19.37
N GLU A 263 -15.43 -12.56 -19.59
CA GLU A 263 -16.48 -12.55 -20.64
C GLU A 263 -16.44 -11.31 -21.55
N ARG A 264 -15.25 -10.87 -22.00
CA ARG A 264 -15.15 -9.96 -23.17
C ARG A 264 -15.22 -10.73 -24.51
N GLY A 265 -16.06 -11.75 -24.58
CA GLY A 265 -16.56 -12.26 -25.86
C GLY A 265 -17.73 -11.39 -26.29
N LEU A 266 -17.70 -10.84 -27.51
CA LEU A 266 -18.84 -10.12 -28.10
C LEU A 266 -20.13 -10.93 -27.86
N ARG A 267 -21.11 -10.34 -27.15
CA ARG A 267 -22.43 -10.95 -26.91
C ARG A 267 -22.91 -11.57 -28.23
N LYS A 268 -23.34 -12.84 -28.22
CA LYS A 268 -23.84 -13.54 -29.41
C LYS A 268 -24.89 -12.72 -30.20
N GLY A 269 -25.63 -11.84 -29.53
CA GLY A 269 -26.54 -10.87 -30.14
C GLY A 269 -25.87 -9.79 -31.02
N SER A 270 -24.67 -9.31 -30.66
CA SER A 270 -23.91 -8.33 -31.44
C SER A 270 -23.35 -8.93 -32.73
N ILE A 271 -22.93 -10.20 -32.69
CA ILE A 271 -22.46 -10.95 -33.87
C ILE A 271 -23.64 -11.21 -34.84
N ALA A 272 -24.82 -11.55 -34.32
CA ALA A 272 -26.03 -11.72 -35.14
C ALA A 272 -26.50 -10.41 -35.79
N GLY A 273 -26.36 -9.27 -35.11
CA GLY A 273 -26.73 -7.96 -35.64
C GLY A 273 -25.89 -7.52 -36.84
N ILE A 274 -24.57 -7.75 -36.80
CA ILE A 274 -23.64 -7.37 -37.89
C ILE A 274 -23.81 -8.26 -39.12
N ALA A 275 -24.04 -9.56 -38.94
CA ALA A 275 -24.29 -10.49 -40.04
C ALA A 275 -25.62 -10.21 -40.76
N THR A 276 -26.66 -9.79 -40.02
CA THR A 276 -27.97 -9.52 -40.63
C THR A 276 -28.02 -8.13 -41.29
N GLY A 277 -27.37 -7.13 -40.67
CA GLY A 277 -27.32 -5.77 -41.22
C GLY A 277 -26.53 -5.67 -42.53
N SER A 278 -25.48 -6.46 -42.70
CA SER A 278 -24.66 -6.47 -43.92
C SER A 278 -25.41 -7.02 -45.15
N VAL A 279 -26.29 -8.01 -44.96
CA VAL A 279 -27.11 -8.57 -46.06
C VAL A 279 -28.16 -7.56 -46.53
N VAL A 280 -28.82 -6.86 -45.60
CA VAL A 280 -29.81 -5.84 -45.93
C VAL A 280 -29.15 -4.62 -46.60
N PHE A 281 -27.99 -4.20 -46.11
CA PHE A 281 -27.25 -3.08 -46.69
C PHE A 281 -26.73 -3.38 -48.11
N ALA A 282 -26.22 -4.60 -48.35
CA ALA A 282 -25.80 -5.03 -49.68
C ALA A 282 -26.97 -5.07 -50.67
N ALA A 283 -28.14 -5.57 -50.24
CA ALA A 283 -29.34 -5.60 -51.08
C ALA A 283 -29.80 -4.18 -51.47
N LEU A 284 -29.77 -3.24 -50.52
CA LEU A 284 -30.11 -1.83 -50.78
C LEU A 284 -29.13 -1.16 -51.76
N LEU A 285 -27.84 -1.45 -51.67
CA LEU A 285 -26.84 -0.93 -52.62
C LEU A 285 -27.05 -1.47 -54.05
N VAL A 286 -27.43 -2.74 -54.20
CA VAL A 286 -27.74 -3.33 -55.51
C VAL A 286 -29.00 -2.70 -56.12
N ILE A 287 -30.03 -2.45 -55.31
CA ILE A 287 -31.25 -1.76 -55.75
C ILE A 287 -30.93 -0.32 -56.17
N LEU A 288 -30.12 0.40 -55.40
CA LEU A 288 -29.71 1.76 -55.75
C LEU A 288 -28.89 1.80 -57.05
N ALA A 289 -27.94 0.88 -57.21
CA ALA A 289 -27.13 0.79 -58.42
C ALA A 289 -27.97 0.47 -59.67
N THR A 290 -28.94 -0.44 -59.57
CA THR A 290 -29.83 -0.79 -60.69
C THR A 290 -30.76 0.35 -61.08
N LEU A 291 -31.25 1.13 -60.11
CA LEU A 291 -32.02 2.35 -60.37
C LEU A 291 -31.19 3.43 -61.07
N LEU A 292 -29.95 3.67 -60.62
CA LEU A 292 -29.04 4.64 -61.24
C LEU A 292 -28.66 4.25 -62.67
N VAL A 293 -28.42 2.95 -62.94
CA VAL A 293 -28.14 2.45 -64.29
C VAL A 293 -29.37 2.58 -65.21
N ARG A 294 -30.58 2.31 -64.70
CA ARG A 294 -31.82 2.53 -65.46
C ARG A 294 -32.05 4.01 -65.77
N HIS A 295 -31.80 4.89 -64.80
CA HIS A 295 -31.93 6.34 -64.98
C HIS A 295 -30.91 6.91 -65.98
N ARG A 296 -29.69 6.35 -66.00
CA ARG A 296 -28.66 6.70 -67.00
C ARG A 296 -28.98 6.18 -68.40
N ARG A 297 -29.54 4.97 -68.52
CA ARG A 297 -29.97 4.41 -69.82
C ARG A 297 -31.16 5.15 -70.43
N GLN A 298 -32.01 5.78 -69.61
CA GLN A 298 -33.07 6.67 -70.09
C GLN A 298 -32.57 8.06 -70.50
N ARG A 299 -31.30 8.41 -70.21
CA ARG A 299 -30.68 9.68 -70.60
C ARG A 299 -29.56 9.53 -71.66
N LEU A 300 -29.48 8.39 -72.34
CA LEU A 300 -28.52 8.13 -73.41
C LEU A 300 -29.22 7.87 -74.76
N HIS A 301 -30.06 8.83 -75.15
CA HIS A 301 -30.22 9.22 -76.55
C HIS A 301 -30.11 10.74 -76.56
N ILE A 302 -28.90 11.25 -76.84
CA ILE A 302 -28.54 12.51 -77.51
C ILE A 302 -27.02 12.70 -77.39
N GLU A 303 -26.39 12.64 -78.57
CA GLU A 303 -25.13 13.22 -79.08
C GLU A 303 -23.73 12.92 -78.50
N ASP A 304 -22.82 12.76 -79.47
CA ASP A 304 -21.38 12.47 -79.47
C ASP A 304 -20.49 13.74 -79.38
N PRO A 305 -19.15 13.63 -79.23
CA PRO A 305 -18.28 14.58 -78.52
C PRO A 305 -17.40 15.47 -79.44
N PRO A 306 -16.62 16.42 -78.88
CA PRO A 306 -15.38 16.88 -79.52
C PRO A 306 -14.09 16.54 -78.76
N LYS A 307 -13.01 16.56 -79.56
CA LYS A 307 -11.65 16.04 -79.39
C LYS A 307 -10.74 16.75 -78.36
N LEU A 308 -9.69 16.00 -78.00
CA LEU A 308 -8.43 16.36 -77.32
C LEU A 308 -7.72 17.60 -77.90
N GLU A 309 -7.01 18.33 -77.02
CA GLU A 309 -5.58 18.60 -77.21
C GLU A 309 -4.83 18.81 -75.89
N SER A 310 -3.57 18.41 -75.91
CA SER A 310 -2.57 18.20 -74.84
C SER A 310 -1.94 19.48 -74.28
N ILE A 311 -1.32 19.41 -73.09
CA ILE A 311 0.07 19.86 -72.80
C ILE A 311 0.53 19.30 -71.44
N SER A 312 1.81 18.90 -71.41
CA SER A 312 2.56 18.25 -70.33
C SER A 312 3.29 19.24 -69.39
N ILE A 313 3.26 18.90 -68.09
CA ILE A 313 4.32 18.91 -67.04
C ILE A 313 5.47 19.93 -67.14
N ALA A 314 5.64 20.77 -66.10
CA ALA A 314 6.88 20.88 -65.28
C ALA A 314 6.76 21.85 -64.08
N GLU A 315 7.04 21.28 -62.90
CA GLU A 315 7.84 21.76 -61.75
C GLU A 315 7.65 23.13 -61.02
N LYS A 316 7.53 22.99 -59.69
CA LYS A 316 8.07 23.78 -58.55
C LYS A 316 8.04 25.31 -58.55
N THR A 317 7.41 25.87 -57.51
CA THR A 317 8.11 26.69 -56.50
C THR A 317 7.32 26.80 -55.19
N GLU A 318 8.06 27.02 -54.12
CA GLU A 318 7.72 27.08 -52.70
C GLU A 318 7.41 28.55 -52.28
N GLU A 319 6.95 28.69 -51.02
CA GLU A 319 6.88 29.89 -50.17
C GLU A 319 5.57 30.71 -50.02
N ALA A 320 4.99 30.52 -48.83
CA ALA A 320 4.83 31.50 -47.73
C ALA A 320 3.54 32.34 -47.57
N SER A 321 3.23 32.54 -46.27
CA SER A 321 2.32 33.51 -45.61
C SER A 321 0.86 33.07 -45.47
N GLU A 322 0.14 33.18 -44.33
CA GLU A 322 0.37 33.46 -42.90
C GLU A 322 -1.04 33.42 -42.23
N LEU A 323 -1.11 33.39 -40.89
CA LEU A 323 -2.27 33.71 -40.02
C LEU A 323 -3.40 32.65 -39.93
N LEU A 324 -3.92 32.23 -38.76
CA LEU A 324 -3.80 32.66 -37.37
C LEU A 324 -4.30 31.51 -36.47
N GLU A 325 -3.48 31.10 -35.50
CA GLU A 325 -3.95 30.40 -34.29
C GLU A 325 -4.49 31.41 -33.28
N VAL A 326 -5.61 31.10 -32.64
CA VAL A 326 -5.91 31.55 -31.28
C VAL A 326 -6.34 30.33 -30.49
N GLY A 327 -5.42 29.86 -29.64
CA GLY A 327 -5.71 28.87 -28.60
C GLY A 327 -6.24 29.54 -27.34
N GLU A 328 -7.15 28.86 -26.65
CA GLU A 328 -7.57 29.22 -25.31
C GLU A 328 -7.34 28.02 -24.38
N LYS A 329 -6.29 28.15 -23.58
CA LYS A 329 -5.91 27.26 -22.46
C LYS A 329 -6.86 27.55 -21.30
N ARG A 330 -7.51 26.51 -20.75
CA ARG A 330 -8.18 26.60 -19.45
C ARG A 330 -7.19 26.27 -18.34
N GLU A 331 -7.06 27.20 -17.41
CA GLU A 331 -6.19 27.20 -16.25
C GLU A 331 -6.64 26.18 -15.19
N GLN A 332 -5.64 25.58 -14.56
CA GLN A 332 -5.77 24.73 -13.37
C GLN A 332 -5.89 25.63 -12.14
N LEU A 333 -6.93 25.42 -11.33
CA LEU A 333 -7.11 26.07 -10.03
C LEU A 333 -6.25 25.36 -8.98
N MET A 334 -5.14 26.01 -8.62
CA MET A 334 -4.43 25.80 -7.36
C MET A 334 -5.21 26.51 -6.26
N SER A 335 -5.74 25.78 -5.28
CA SER A 335 -6.30 26.36 -4.06
C SER A 335 -5.26 26.32 -2.95
N SER A 336 -4.86 27.50 -2.52
CA SER A 336 -4.01 27.80 -1.37
C SER A 336 -4.73 27.60 -0.03
N GLU A 337 -3.94 27.27 0.99
CA GLU A 337 -4.02 27.67 2.39
C GLU A 337 -5.41 27.89 3.02
N VAL A 338 -5.77 27.01 3.96
CA VAL A 338 -6.86 27.24 4.91
C VAL A 338 -6.27 27.72 6.24
N LEU A 339 -6.73 28.89 6.67
CA LEU A 339 -6.48 29.52 7.97
C LEU A 339 -6.82 28.58 9.14
N GLU A 340 -5.89 28.48 10.10
CA GLU A 340 -6.15 27.91 11.42
C GLU A 340 -7.10 28.80 12.22
N LEU A 341 -8.14 28.18 12.79
CA LEU A 341 -9.05 28.80 13.75
C LEU A 341 -8.44 28.72 15.16
N GLN A 342 -8.15 29.89 15.70
CA GLN A 342 -7.67 30.13 17.06
C GLN A 342 -8.87 30.24 18.00
N TRP A 343 -9.17 29.26 18.86
CA TRP A 343 -10.01 29.47 20.07
C TRP A 343 -9.64 28.54 21.25
N THR A 344 -9.31 29.24 22.35
CA THR A 344 -9.40 29.01 23.82
C THR A 344 -9.62 27.63 24.46
N LYS A 345 -8.66 27.28 25.34
CA LYS A 345 -8.72 26.85 26.76
C LYS A 345 -9.98 26.20 27.39
N GLU A 346 -9.69 25.12 28.15
CA GLU A 346 -10.47 24.39 29.18
C GLU A 346 -11.61 23.50 28.60
N GLU A 347 -11.76 22.20 28.89
CA GLU A 347 -11.63 21.44 30.15
C GLU A 347 -11.08 20.00 29.92
N GLU A 348 -10.38 19.49 30.94
CA GLU A 348 -9.90 18.10 31.04
C GLU A 348 -11.06 17.09 31.12
N LEU A 349 -11.01 16.07 30.26
CA LEU A 349 -11.73 14.81 30.46
C LEU A 349 -10.71 13.70 30.71
N ASP A 350 -10.74 13.22 31.96
CA ASP A 350 -9.96 12.10 32.50
C ASP A 350 -10.15 10.84 31.64
N GLY A 351 -9.14 10.55 30.83
CA GLY A 351 -9.06 9.35 30.02
C GLY A 351 -7.63 8.80 30.12
N ARG A 352 -7.41 7.84 31.02
CA ARG A 352 -6.16 7.09 31.11
C ARG A 352 -5.93 6.29 29.83
N MET A 353 -5.32 6.90 28.82
CA MET A 353 -4.53 6.22 27.81
C MET A 353 -3.15 6.86 27.78
N ARG A 354 -2.19 6.17 28.40
CA ARG A 354 -0.77 6.50 28.28
C ARG A 354 -0.30 6.00 26.92
N CYS A 355 -0.33 6.88 25.93
CA CYS A 355 0.37 6.67 24.67
C CYS A 355 1.76 7.29 24.78
N GLU A 356 2.78 6.45 24.71
CA GLU A 356 4.19 6.84 24.66
C GLU A 356 4.55 7.13 23.19
N LEU A 357 5.09 8.32 22.93
CA LEU A 357 5.58 8.76 21.62
C LEU A 357 7.07 8.39 21.44
N PRO A 358 7.52 8.17 20.19
CA PRO A 358 8.90 7.80 19.85
C PRO A 358 9.92 8.93 20.06
#